data_AF-A0A532AVP6-F1
#
_entry.id   AF-A0A532AVP6-F1
#
_cell.length_a   1.000
_cell.length_b   1.000
_cell.length_c   1.000
_cell.angle_alpha   90.00
_cell.angle_beta   90.00
_cell.angle_gamma   90.00
#
_symmetry.space_group_name_H-M   'P 1'
#
loop_
_entity.id
_entity.type
_entity.pdbx_description
1 polymer ?
#
loop_
_entity_poly.entity_id
_entity_poly.type
_entity_poly.pdbx_seq_one_letter_code
_entity_poly.pdbx_strand_id
1 'polypeptide(L)'
;MVAAMTVLLVWLHVLAAVAWIGGTIFLSVVLAPLVRSHKAAPEFMALFRLAARRFRVVVWSAVALLLATGPVLLHQRGLSVLSPIGWPQVLRIKLGLVAVLLLLTVAHDLLLGPAVRRISALSVGARTRWEQTLVCLASWVPRVGVLLALGVLFAAVMLARS
;
A
#
# COMPACT_ATOMS: atom_id res chain seq x y z
N MET A 1 0.37 23.70 -24.18
CA MET A 1 1.35 22.63 -23.86
C MET A 1 1.44 22.35 -22.36
N VAL A 2 1.63 23.35 -21.49
CA VAL A 2 1.75 23.18 -20.01
C VAL A 2 0.52 22.50 -19.39
N ALA A 3 -0.69 22.90 -19.76
CA ALA A 3 -1.93 22.29 -19.23
C ALA A 3 -2.05 20.79 -19.56
N ALA A 4 -1.68 20.38 -20.78
CA ALA A 4 -1.71 18.97 -21.20
C ALA A 4 -0.73 18.11 -20.39
N MET A 5 0.46 18.65 -20.09
CA MET A 5 1.46 17.99 -19.24
C MET A 5 0.95 17.78 -17.82
N THR A 6 0.34 18.81 -17.21
CA THR A 6 -0.23 18.68 -15.85
C THR A 6 -1.35 17.66 -15.81
N VAL A 7 -2.26 17.66 -16.80
CA VAL A 7 -3.35 16.67 -16.88
C VAL A 7 -2.79 15.25 -16.95
N LEU A 8 -1.77 15.01 -17.79
CA LEU A 8 -1.12 13.70 -17.89
C LEU A 8 -0.47 13.27 -16.57
N LEU A 9 0.25 14.17 -15.89
CA LEU A 9 0.89 13.87 -14.61
C LEU A 9 -0.13 13.53 -13.53
N VAL A 10 -1.23 14.31 -13.44
CA VAL A 10 -2.32 14.02 -12.51
C VAL A 10 -2.97 12.67 -12.83
N TRP A 11 -3.25 12.41 -14.12
CA TRP A 11 -3.82 11.13 -14.55
C TRP A 11 -2.93 9.94 -14.17
N LEU A 12 -1.62 10.02 -14.42
CA LEU A 12 -0.65 9.00 -14.02
C LEU A 12 -0.57 8.82 -12.49
N HIS A 13 -0.55 9.93 -11.73
CA HIS A 13 -0.52 9.90 -10.27
C HIS A 13 -1.77 9.22 -9.70
N VAL A 14 -2.95 9.58 -10.21
CA VAL A 14 -4.23 8.98 -9.80
C VAL A 14 -4.30 7.52 -10.22
N LEU A 15 -3.86 7.16 -11.44
CA LEU A 15 -3.84 5.77 -11.89
C LEU A 15 -2.98 4.89 -10.97
N ALA A 16 -1.79 5.37 -10.59
CA ALA A 16 -0.93 4.68 -9.63
C ALA A 16 -1.59 4.53 -8.26
N ALA A 17 -2.21 5.61 -7.75
CA ALA A 17 -2.93 5.56 -6.48
C ALA A 17 -4.08 4.54 -6.52
N VAL A 18 -4.90 4.55 -7.58
CA VAL A 18 -6.03 3.62 -7.75
C VAL A 18 -5.54 2.18 -7.86
N ALA A 19 -4.50 1.92 -8.65
CA ALA A 19 -3.94 0.57 -8.80
C ALA A 19 -3.44 0.00 -7.46
N TRP A 20 -2.76 0.82 -6.65
CA TRP A 20 -2.25 0.41 -5.35
C TRP A 20 -3.38 0.23 -4.32
N ILE A 21 -4.24 1.24 -4.13
CA ILE A 21 -5.34 1.21 -3.15
C ILE A 21 -6.32 0.11 -3.53
N GLY A 22 -6.78 0.07 -4.78
CA GLY A 22 -7.77 -0.89 -5.27
C GLY A 22 -7.29 -2.33 -5.18
N GLY A 23 -6.05 -2.62 -5.56
CA GLY A 23 -5.52 -3.98 -5.44
C GLY A 23 -5.25 -4.40 -3.99
N THR A 24 -4.89 -3.46 -3.11
CA THR A 24 -4.76 -3.73 -1.66
C THR A 24 -6.12 -4.08 -1.04
N ILE A 25 -7.18 -3.35 -1.42
CA ILE A 25 -8.56 -3.67 -1.05
C ILE A 25 -8.94 -5.05 -1.58
N PHE A 26 -8.74 -5.31 -2.87
CA PHE A 26 -9.10 -6.59 -3.49
C PHE A 26 -8.40 -7.78 -2.80
N LEU A 27 -7.08 -7.72 -2.61
CA LEU A 27 -6.35 -8.80 -1.96
C LEU A 27 -6.79 -9.02 -0.51
N SER A 28 -7.02 -7.93 0.24
CA SER A 28 -7.28 -8.01 1.69
C SER A 28 -8.73 -8.35 2.03
N VAL A 29 -9.67 -7.82 1.26
CA VAL A 29 -11.12 -7.89 1.55
C VAL A 29 -11.80 -8.97 0.72
N VAL A 30 -11.30 -9.30 -0.47
CA VAL A 30 -11.92 -10.27 -1.37
C VAL A 30 -11.12 -11.57 -1.43
N LEU A 31 -9.87 -11.51 -1.92
CA LEU A 31 -9.11 -12.73 -2.22
C LEU A 31 -8.67 -13.47 -0.95
N ALA A 32 -8.16 -12.77 0.07
CA ALA A 32 -7.71 -13.40 1.30
C ALA A 32 -8.85 -14.11 2.06
N PRO A 33 -10.05 -13.50 2.25
CA PRO A 33 -11.19 -14.20 2.84
C PRO A 33 -11.65 -15.40 2.01
N LEU A 34 -11.67 -15.30 0.67
CA LEU A 34 -12.04 -16.39 -0.22
C LEU A 34 -11.13 -17.61 -0.05
N VAL A 35 -9.82 -17.39 0.07
CA VAL A 35 -8.84 -18.47 0.28
C VAL A 35 -9.03 -19.10 1.67
N ARG A 36 -9.35 -18.29 2.68
CA ARG A 36 -9.61 -18.77 4.06
C ARG A 36 -10.91 -19.56 4.16
N SER A 37 -11.97 -19.19 3.44
CA SER A 37 -13.25 -19.92 3.48
C SER A 37 -13.13 -21.34 2.92
N HIS A 38 -12.19 -21.56 1.99
CA HIS A 38 -11.86 -22.88 1.45
C HIS A 38 -10.83 -23.64 2.31
N LYS A 39 -10.86 -23.41 3.64
CA LYS A 39 -9.94 -24.01 4.63
C LYS A 39 -8.45 -23.88 4.27
N ALA A 40 -8.08 -22.83 3.52
CA ALA A 40 -6.72 -22.61 3.04
C ALA A 40 -6.15 -23.82 2.27
N ALA A 41 -6.98 -24.51 1.47
CA ALA A 41 -6.55 -25.63 0.64
C ALA A 41 -5.29 -25.27 -0.18
N PRO A 42 -4.34 -26.22 -0.38
CA PRO A 42 -3.01 -25.92 -0.91
C PRO A 42 -3.01 -25.16 -2.24
N GLU A 43 -3.95 -25.50 -3.13
CA GLU A 43 -4.13 -24.89 -4.45
C GLU A 43 -4.56 -23.41 -4.35
N PHE A 44 -5.57 -23.12 -3.53
CA PHE A 44 -6.04 -21.74 -3.28
C PHE A 44 -4.96 -20.89 -2.61
N MET A 45 -4.19 -21.48 -1.68
CA MET A 45 -3.07 -20.80 -1.06
C MET A 45 -1.93 -20.54 -2.06
N ALA A 46 -1.67 -21.48 -2.97
CA ALA A 46 -0.70 -21.29 -4.05
C ALA A 46 -1.14 -20.16 -5.00
N LEU A 47 -2.41 -20.13 -5.39
CA LEU A 47 -3.00 -19.05 -6.19
C LEU A 47 -2.87 -17.70 -5.49
N PHE A 48 -3.22 -17.62 -4.20
CA PHE A 48 -3.06 -16.40 -3.40
C PHE A 48 -1.62 -15.89 -3.40
N ARG A 49 -0.65 -16.78 -3.15
CA ARG A 49 0.78 -16.41 -3.16
C ARG A 49 1.25 -15.94 -4.53
N LEU A 50 0.79 -16.56 -5.61
CA LEU A 50 1.11 -16.14 -6.99
C LEU A 50 0.51 -14.76 -7.29
N ALA A 51 -0.77 -14.56 -6.98
CA ALA A 51 -1.46 -13.27 -7.14
C ALA A 51 -0.77 -12.17 -6.33
N ALA A 52 -0.48 -12.41 -5.04
CA ALA A 52 0.19 -11.45 -4.17
C ALA A 52 1.61 -11.10 -4.69
N ARG A 53 2.37 -12.08 -5.21
CA ARG A 53 3.69 -11.82 -5.81
C ARG A 53 3.60 -10.96 -7.08
N ARG A 54 2.63 -11.23 -7.95
CA ARG A 54 2.41 -10.41 -9.16
C ARG A 54 1.93 -9.02 -8.79
N PHE A 55 1.01 -8.91 -7.84
CA PHE A 55 0.52 -7.62 -7.36
C PHE A 55 1.62 -6.78 -6.70
N ARG A 56 2.57 -7.40 -5.99
CA ARG A 56 3.73 -6.70 -5.45
C ARG A 56 4.50 -5.91 -6.54
N VAL A 57 4.70 -6.48 -7.73
CA VAL A 57 5.33 -5.75 -8.85
C VAL A 57 4.51 -4.52 -9.24
N VAL A 58 3.18 -4.64 -9.28
CA VAL A 58 2.27 -3.53 -9.57
C VAL A 58 2.37 -2.45 -8.49
N VAL A 59 2.35 -2.83 -7.21
CA VAL A 59 2.48 -1.90 -6.07
C VAL A 59 3.78 -1.11 -6.15
N TRP A 60 4.92 -1.78 -6.33
CA TRP A 60 6.22 -1.09 -6.39
C TRP A 60 6.35 -0.20 -7.63
N SER A 61 5.75 -0.58 -8.75
CA SER A 61 5.65 0.27 -9.94
C SER A 61 4.79 1.52 -9.68
N ALA A 62 3.65 1.34 -9.00
CA ALA A 62 2.77 2.45 -8.60
C ALA A 62 3.46 3.38 -7.58
N VAL A 63 4.17 2.84 -6.59
CA VAL A 63 4.97 3.61 -5.63
C VAL A 63 6.00 4.46 -6.35
N ALA A 64 6.78 3.88 -7.28
CA ALA A 64 7.77 4.63 -8.06
C ALA A 64 7.11 5.76 -8.85
N LEU A 65 5.96 5.50 -9.50
CA LEU A 65 5.24 6.51 -10.26
C LEU A 65 4.68 7.63 -9.36
N LEU A 66 4.16 7.30 -8.17
CA LEU A 66 3.69 8.29 -7.19
C LEU A 66 4.82 9.18 -6.66
N LEU A 67 5.99 8.58 -6.38
CA LEU A 67 7.17 9.31 -5.91
C LEU A 67 7.80 10.17 -7.00
N ALA A 68 7.67 9.79 -8.27
CA ALA A 68 8.12 10.60 -9.40
C ALA A 68 7.15 11.76 -9.69
N THR A 69 5.85 11.49 -9.72
CA THR A 69 4.83 12.49 -10.10
C THR A 69 4.48 13.45 -8.97
N GLY A 70 4.48 13.01 -7.71
CA GLY A 70 4.09 13.81 -6.54
C GLY A 70 4.91 15.11 -6.38
N PRO A 71 6.25 15.06 -6.35
CA PRO A 71 7.10 16.25 -6.26
C PRO A 71 6.90 17.22 -7.43
N VAL A 72 6.73 16.70 -8.64
CA VAL A 72 6.49 17.53 -9.84
C VAL A 72 5.15 18.26 -9.72
N LEU A 73 4.10 17.57 -9.30
CA LEU A 73 2.78 18.17 -9.07
C LEU A 73 2.81 19.20 -7.93
N LEU A 74 3.62 18.95 -6.90
CA LEU A 74 3.80 19.89 -5.80
C LEU A 74 4.50 21.19 -6.26
N HIS A 75 5.56 21.04 -7.05
CA HIS A 75 6.27 22.16 -7.66
C HIS A 75 5.37 22.97 -8.61
N GLN A 76 4.52 22.30 -9.41
CA GLN A 76 3.54 22.97 -10.27
C GLN A 76 2.49 23.79 -9.50
N ARG A 77 2.22 23.45 -8.23
CA ARG A 77 1.39 24.25 -7.32
C ARG A 77 2.15 25.40 -6.63
N GLY A 78 3.42 25.64 -6.97
CA GLY A 78 4.25 26.67 -6.36
C GLY A 78 4.72 26.32 -4.94
N LEU A 79 4.60 25.05 -4.52
CA LEU A 79 5.02 24.59 -3.20
C LEU A 79 6.42 23.98 -3.27
N SER A 80 7.31 24.41 -2.39
CA SER A 80 8.65 23.84 -2.28
C SER A 80 8.62 22.45 -1.68
N VAL A 81 9.24 21.48 -2.36
CA VAL A 81 9.38 20.09 -1.86
C VAL A 81 10.28 20.02 -0.62
N LEU A 82 11.20 20.97 -0.47
CA LEU A 82 12.20 20.98 0.61
C LEU A 82 11.76 21.73 1.86
N SER A 83 10.61 22.43 1.81
CA SER A 83 10.09 23.20 2.94
C SER A 83 8.69 22.75 3.35
N PRO A 84 8.57 21.64 4.10
CA PRO A 84 7.28 21.12 4.56
C PRO A 84 6.48 22.07 5.44
N ILE A 85 7.14 23.06 6.04
CA ILE A 85 6.51 23.99 7.00
C ILE A 85 5.50 24.93 6.32
N GLY A 86 5.71 25.24 5.04
CA GLY A 86 4.81 26.07 4.23
C GLY A 86 3.65 25.31 3.58
N TRP A 87 3.54 24.00 3.79
CA TRP A 87 2.51 23.20 3.14
C TRP A 87 1.13 23.37 3.81
N PRO A 88 0.05 23.43 3.00
CA PRO A 88 -1.31 23.33 3.52
C PRO A 88 -1.46 22.12 4.46
N GLN A 89 -2.20 22.28 5.55
CA GLN A 89 -2.36 21.23 6.56
C GLN A 89 -2.85 19.90 5.96
N VAL A 90 -3.79 19.96 5.01
CA VAL A 90 -4.32 18.77 4.31
C VAL A 90 -3.21 18.03 3.55
N LEU A 91 -2.30 18.76 2.90
CA LEU A 91 -1.15 18.16 2.20
C LEU A 91 -0.19 17.48 3.19
N ARG A 92 0.12 18.13 4.32
CA ARG A 92 0.97 17.53 5.37
C ARG A 92 0.37 16.24 5.90
N ILE A 93 -0.94 16.23 6.19
CA ILE A 93 -1.65 15.02 6.62
C ILE A 93 -1.60 13.94 5.54
N LYS A 94 -1.89 14.29 4.27
CA LYS A 94 -1.82 13.35 3.14
C LYS A 94 -0.45 12.70 3.05
N LEU A 95 0.63 13.49 3.08
CA LEU A 95 1.99 12.98 2.95
C LEU A 95 2.44 12.18 4.19
N GLY A 96 2.01 12.56 5.38
CA GLY A 96 2.21 11.76 6.59
C GLY A 96 1.54 10.39 6.50
N LEU A 97 0.28 10.34 6.04
CA LEU A 97 -0.44 9.08 5.82
C LEU A 97 0.23 8.22 4.74
N VAL A 98 0.67 8.83 3.63
CA VAL A 98 1.42 8.13 2.57
C VAL A 98 2.75 7.57 3.11
N ALA A 99 3.47 8.32 3.95
CA ALA A 99 4.72 7.87 4.55
C ALA A 99 4.48 6.65 5.46
N VAL A 100 3.47 6.70 6.33
CA VAL A 100 3.11 5.55 7.18
C VAL A 100 2.68 4.35 6.33
N LEU A 101 1.89 4.56 5.27
CA LEU A 101 1.46 3.50 4.37
C LEU A 101 2.65 2.87 3.60
N LEU A 102 3.61 3.68 3.17
CA LEU A 102 4.85 3.21 2.55
C LEU A 102 5.67 2.38 3.53
N LEU A 103 5.92 2.88 4.73
CA LEU A 103 6.66 2.14 5.77
C LEU A 103 5.99 0.79 6.06
N LEU A 104 4.67 0.77 6.18
CA LEU A 104 3.90 -0.45 6.40
C LEU A 104 4.05 -1.42 5.22
N THR A 105 4.05 -0.92 3.99
CA THR A 105 4.23 -1.72 2.76
C THR A 105 5.64 -2.31 2.69
N VAL A 106 6.68 -1.52 2.98
CA VAL A 106 8.06 -2.00 3.05
C VAL A 106 8.21 -3.07 4.12
N ALA A 107 7.71 -2.82 5.33
CA ALA A 107 7.77 -3.76 6.44
C ALA A 107 7.04 -5.07 6.11
N HIS A 108 5.85 -4.97 5.50
CA HIS A 108 5.08 -6.13 5.06
C HIS A 108 5.81 -6.97 4.02
N ASP A 109 6.29 -6.34 2.95
CA ASP A 109 6.85 -7.05 1.80
C ASP A 109 8.25 -7.60 2.04
N LEU A 110 9.10 -6.82 2.73
CA LEU A 110 10.52 -7.14 2.90
C LEU A 110 10.81 -7.86 4.22
N LEU A 111 10.09 -7.58 5.30
CA LEU A 111 10.37 -8.16 6.62
C LEU A 111 9.41 -9.28 6.96
N LEU A 112 8.11 -8.98 6.94
CA LEU A 112 7.07 -9.93 7.36
C LEU A 112 6.89 -11.06 6.35
N GLY A 113 6.95 -10.77 5.05
CA GLY A 113 6.87 -11.79 3.99
C GLY A 113 7.87 -12.94 4.17
N PRO A 114 9.19 -12.67 4.27
CA PRO A 114 10.19 -13.72 4.52
C PRO A 114 10.05 -14.39 5.89
N ALA A 115 9.74 -13.63 6.95
CA ALA A 115 9.58 -14.17 8.30
C ALA A 115 8.42 -15.17 8.39
N VAL A 116 7.25 -14.81 7.86
CA VAL A 116 6.06 -15.68 7.86
C VAL A 116 6.30 -16.91 7.00
N ARG A 117 7.01 -16.81 5.87
CA ARG A 117 7.38 -17.98 5.06
C ARG A 117 8.27 -18.97 5.82
N ARG A 118 9.27 -18.48 6.57
CA ARG A 118 10.13 -19.34 7.41
C ARG A 118 9.32 -20.04 8.51
N ILE A 119 8.49 -19.28 9.24
CA ILE A 119 7.66 -19.82 10.33
C ILE A 119 6.63 -20.83 9.81
N SER A 120 6.08 -20.59 8.61
CA SER A 120 5.08 -21.49 8.00
C SER A 120 5.65 -22.83 7.56
N ALA A 121 6.97 -22.94 7.37
CA ALA A 121 7.65 -24.20 7.08
C ALA A 121 7.81 -25.09 8.32
N LEU A 122 7.67 -24.53 9.53
CA LEU A 122 7.68 -25.27 10.78
C LEU A 122 6.31 -25.94 11.01
N SER A 123 6.34 -27.16 11.58
CA SER A 123 5.14 -27.87 12.02
C SER A 123 4.42 -27.07 13.10
N VAL A 124 3.07 -27.16 13.14
CA VAL A 124 2.25 -26.32 14.04
C VAL A 124 2.63 -26.50 15.51
N GLY A 125 3.04 -27.70 15.92
CA GLY A 125 3.48 -28.02 17.28
C GLY A 125 4.89 -27.51 17.64
N ALA A 126 5.71 -27.09 16.67
CA ALA A 126 7.07 -26.60 16.90
C ALA A 126 7.16 -25.06 17.02
N ARG A 127 6.04 -24.34 16.85
CA ARG A 127 6.02 -22.87 16.82
C ARG A 127 5.97 -22.28 18.23
N THR A 128 6.91 -21.40 18.53
CA THR A 128 6.96 -20.61 19.77
C THR A 128 5.81 -19.60 19.85
N ARG A 129 5.48 -19.13 21.07
CA ARG A 129 4.45 -18.11 21.31
C ARG A 129 4.70 -16.81 20.53
N TRP A 130 5.97 -16.44 20.34
CA TRP A 130 6.39 -15.30 19.52
C TRP A 130 6.19 -15.47 18.03
N GLU A 131 6.38 -16.67 17.50
CA GLU A 131 6.11 -16.94 16.08
C GLU A 131 4.61 -16.89 15.76
N GLN A 132 3.77 -17.33 16.71
CA GLN A 132 2.31 -17.24 16.59
C GLN A 132 1.81 -15.79 16.63
N THR A 133 2.34 -14.95 17.55
CA THR A 133 1.97 -13.53 17.61
C THR A 133 2.45 -12.78 16.37
N LEU A 134 3.64 -13.07 15.84
CA LEU A 134 4.14 -12.47 14.60
C LEU A 134 3.25 -12.78 13.40
N VAL A 135 2.77 -14.01 13.25
CA VAL A 135 1.84 -14.39 12.18
C VAL A 135 0.49 -13.68 12.34
N CYS A 136 -0.01 -13.56 13.58
CA CYS A 136 -1.24 -12.82 13.86
C CYS A 136 -1.08 -11.33 13.48
N LEU A 137 -0.01 -10.69 13.95
CA LEU A 137 0.28 -9.28 13.64
C LEU A 137 0.42 -9.04 12.14
N ALA A 138 1.16 -9.91 11.44
CA ALA A 138 1.33 -9.83 9.99
C ALA A 138 -0.01 -9.93 9.23
N SER A 139 -1.00 -10.65 9.77
CA SER A 139 -2.33 -10.77 9.17
C SER A 139 -3.19 -9.51 9.29
N TRP A 140 -2.88 -8.61 10.25
CA TRP A 140 -3.58 -7.35 10.45
C TRP A 140 -3.02 -6.21 9.62
N VAL A 141 -1.74 -6.28 9.27
CA VAL A 141 -1.03 -5.25 8.49
C VAL A 141 -1.79 -4.85 7.22
N PRO A 142 -2.28 -5.77 6.36
CA PRO A 142 -3.03 -5.38 5.16
C PRO A 142 -4.33 -4.61 5.46
N ARG A 143 -5.02 -4.94 6.56
CA ARG A 143 -6.28 -4.27 6.96
C ARG A 143 -6.02 -2.84 7.42
N VAL A 144 -4.99 -2.65 8.24
CA VAL A 144 -4.54 -1.32 8.66
C VAL A 144 -4.09 -0.52 7.42
N GLY A 145 -3.39 -1.16 6.49
CA GLY A 145 -3.01 -0.58 5.20
C GLY A 145 -4.22 -0.07 4.40
N VAL A 146 -5.32 -0.82 4.33
CA VAL A 146 -6.56 -0.36 3.68
C VAL A 146 -7.12 0.89 4.35
N LEU A 147 -7.21 0.93 5.69
CA LEU A 147 -7.71 2.10 6.40
C LEU A 147 -6.86 3.35 6.14
N LEU A 148 -5.54 3.20 6.18
CA LEU A 148 -4.60 4.27 5.85
C LEU A 148 -4.76 4.73 4.40
N ALA A 149 -4.88 3.79 3.46
CA ALA A 149 -5.09 4.07 2.04
C ALA A 149 -6.39 4.85 1.78
N LEU A 150 -7.48 4.50 2.46
CA LEU A 150 -8.74 5.26 2.42
C LEU A 150 -8.58 6.67 3.01
N GLY A 151 -7.81 6.81 4.10
CA GLY A 151 -7.45 8.11 4.66
C GLY A 151 -6.64 8.98 3.68
N VAL A 152 -5.68 8.39 2.97
CA VAL A 152 -4.90 9.07 1.91
C VAL A 152 -5.84 9.55 0.80
N LEU A 153 -6.76 8.70 0.35
CA LEU A 153 -7.75 9.05 -0.68
C LEU A 153 -8.65 10.20 -0.22
N PHE A 154 -9.15 10.14 1.01
CA PHE A 154 -9.98 11.20 1.59
C PHE A 154 -9.22 12.53 1.68
N ALA A 155 -7.98 12.51 2.18
CA ALA A 155 -7.13 13.71 2.22
C ALA A 155 -6.82 14.25 0.81
N ALA A 156 -6.70 13.37 -0.19
CA ALA A 156 -6.54 13.79 -1.59
C ALA A 156 -7.79 14.50 -2.12
N VAL A 157 -9.00 14.02 -1.79
CA VAL A 157 -10.27 14.68 -2.16
C VAL A 157 -10.38 16.04 -1.48
N MET A 158 -10.04 16.14 -0.19
CA MET A 158 -10.02 17.43 0.52
C MET A 158 -9.06 18.42 -0.14
N LEU A 159 -7.85 17.98 -0.51
CA LEU A 159 -6.83 18.80 -1.17
C LEU A 159 -7.22 19.24 -2.59
N ALA A 160 -8.11 18.50 -3.24
CA ALA A 160 -8.68 18.86 -4.54
C ALA A 160 -9.79 19.90 -4.43
N ARG A 161 -10.38 20.08 -3.24
CA ARG A 161 -11.47 21.03 -2.97
C ARG A 161 -11.05 22.31 -2.23
N SER A 162 -9.83 22.32 -1.67
CA SER A 162 -9.19 23.48 -1.04
C SER A 162 -8.48 24.36 -2.05
#